data_AF-A0A7S2T5J3-F1
#
_entry.id   AF-A0A7S2T5J3-F1
#
_cell.length_a   1.000
_cell.length_b   1.000
_cell.length_c   1.000
_cell.angle_alpha   90.00
_cell.angle_beta   90.00
_cell.angle_gamma   90.00
#
_symmetry.space_group_name_H-M   'P 1'
#
loop_
_entity.id
_entity.type
_entity.pdbx_description
1 polymer ?
#
loop_
_entity_poly.entity_id
_entity_poly.type
_entity_poly.pdbx_seq_one_letter_code
_entity_poly.pdbx_strand_id
1 'polypeptide(L)'
;LRHAWLHDDPALYAWLEKDLAEARRADYQWIVAYHHQPPYSKGSHDSDAQYECYKLRSNLVPMFEKYGVDLVLAGHSHSYERSHLLSGHFGPSGEVRSNPGVVKARWSKGEDGVETLVKTGEGENSGTLYIVSGGGAIRGGGPLDHPAMAFSHKNRGSTLLEFDKDELRIWLLGEHRDDKDDYAGYTVILDEAKVIKKKAR
;
A
#
# COMPACT_ATOMS: atom_id res chain seq x y z
N LEU A 1 22.42 13.90 15.95
CA LEU A 1 21.23 14.25 15.13
C LEU A 1 20.10 13.34 15.61
N ARG A 2 19.06 13.88 16.26
CA ARG A 2 17.90 13.06 16.66
C ARG A 2 17.15 12.73 15.37
N HIS A 3 17.07 11.44 15.03
CA HIS A 3 16.20 10.99 13.94
C HIS A 3 14.76 11.16 14.42
N ALA A 4 14.14 12.27 14.05
CA ALA A 4 12.73 12.51 14.29
C ALA A 4 11.97 11.71 13.22
N TRP A 5 11.50 10.52 13.59
CA TRP A 5 10.70 9.69 12.71
C TRP A 5 9.30 10.30 12.53
N LEU A 6 8.68 10.09 11.37
CA LEU A 6 7.36 10.62 11.03
C LEU A 6 6.28 10.38 12.12
N HIS A 7 6.39 9.27 12.84
CA HIS A 7 5.46 8.88 13.90
C HIS A 7 5.77 9.45 15.30
N ASP A 8 6.96 10.02 15.52
CA ASP A 8 7.45 10.48 16.84
C ASP A 8 7.73 11.99 16.89
N ASP A 9 7.63 12.71 15.76
CA ASP A 9 7.77 14.17 15.70
C ASP A 9 6.40 14.86 15.80
N PRO A 10 6.08 15.56 16.90
CA PRO A 10 4.78 16.21 17.06
C PRO A 10 4.50 17.32 16.04
N ALA A 11 5.53 18.01 15.56
CA ALA A 11 5.38 19.08 14.57
C ALA A 11 5.07 18.49 13.19
N LEU A 12 5.76 17.42 12.82
CA LEU A 12 5.51 16.73 11.55
C LEU A 12 4.15 16.01 11.55
N TYR A 13 3.76 15.40 12.68
CA TYR A 13 2.43 14.82 12.86
C TYR A 13 1.32 15.87 12.71
N ALA A 14 1.45 17.02 13.39
CA ALA A 14 0.47 18.11 13.30
C ALA A 14 0.41 18.73 11.91
N TRP A 15 1.55 18.85 11.22
CA TRP A 15 1.60 19.28 9.83
C TRP A 15 0.84 18.31 8.92
N LEU A 16 1.10 17.01 9.03
CA LEU A 16 0.45 15.98 8.22
C LEU A 16 -1.06 15.94 8.46
N GLU A 17 -1.49 16.04 9.73
CA GLU A 17 -2.91 16.09 10.07
C GLU A 17 -3.60 17.30 9.42
N LYS A 18 -2.94 18.47 9.43
CA LYS A 18 -3.46 19.67 8.79
C LYS A 18 -3.54 19.51 7.27
N ASP A 19 -2.50 18.98 6.64
CA ASP A 19 -2.41 18.78 5.18
C ASP A 19 -3.50 17.82 4.69
N LEU A 20 -3.68 16.68 5.37
CA LEU A 20 -4.75 15.73 5.07
C LEU A 20 -6.14 16.32 5.28
N ALA A 21 -6.32 17.15 6.32
CA ALA A 21 -7.58 17.86 6.54
C ALA A 21 -7.89 18.86 5.42
N GLU A 22 -6.88 19.55 4.90
CA GLU A 22 -7.00 20.45 3.74
C GLU A 22 -7.33 19.68 2.46
N ALA A 23 -6.64 18.58 2.19
CA ALA A 23 -6.90 17.72 1.05
C ALA A 23 -8.33 17.15 1.06
N ARG A 24 -8.80 16.69 2.22
CA ARG A 24 -10.19 16.19 2.37
C ARG A 24 -11.22 17.31 2.15
N ARG A 25 -10.96 18.53 2.64
CA ARG A 25 -11.84 19.69 2.40
C ARG A 25 -11.87 20.13 0.94
N ALA A 26 -10.76 19.97 0.22
CA ALA A 26 -10.67 20.27 -1.21
C ALA A 26 -11.39 19.24 -2.10
N ASP A 27 -11.89 18.13 -1.52
CA ASP A 27 -12.62 17.07 -2.21
C ASP A 27 -11.84 16.46 -3.39
N TYR A 28 -10.53 16.27 -3.19
CA TYR A 28 -9.68 15.58 -4.16
C TYR A 28 -10.22 14.17 -4.43
N GLN A 29 -10.26 13.81 -5.71
CA GLN A 29 -10.70 12.48 -6.15
C GLN A 29 -9.83 11.37 -5.54
N TRP A 30 -8.52 11.60 -5.40
CA TRP A 30 -7.58 10.65 -4.79
C TRP A 30 -6.68 11.37 -3.78
N ILE A 31 -6.54 10.81 -2.58
CA ILE A 31 -5.56 11.25 -1.59
C ILE A 31 -4.52 10.13 -1.45
N VAL A 32 -3.26 10.43 -1.81
CA VAL A 32 -2.16 9.47 -1.79
C VAL A 32 -1.10 9.93 -0.80
N ALA A 33 -0.74 9.07 0.14
CA ALA A 33 0.38 9.30 1.05
C ALA A 33 1.62 8.51 0.59
N TYR A 34 2.80 9.06 0.79
CA TYR A 34 4.08 8.40 0.50
C TYR A 34 5.04 8.56 1.68
N HIS A 35 5.65 7.47 2.11
CA HIS A 35 6.72 7.47 3.10
C HIS A 35 7.60 6.22 2.95
N HIS A 36 8.83 6.24 3.47
CA HIS A 36 9.79 5.20 3.13
C HIS A 36 9.46 3.82 3.73
N GLN A 37 9.25 3.71 5.05
CA GLN A 37 9.00 2.44 5.72
C GLN A 37 7.52 2.03 5.63
N PRO A 38 7.19 0.77 5.30
CA PRO A 38 5.80 0.35 5.15
C PRO A 38 5.16 -0.01 6.50
N PRO A 39 3.89 0.34 6.74
CA PRO A 39 3.16 -0.12 7.92
C PRO A 39 2.82 -1.62 7.81
N TYR A 40 2.83 -2.17 6.60
CA TYR A 40 2.54 -3.57 6.31
C TYR A 40 3.57 -4.13 5.34
N SER A 41 4.35 -5.10 5.78
CA SER A 41 5.29 -5.86 4.95
C SER A 41 5.79 -7.11 5.68
N LYS A 42 5.98 -8.21 4.94
CA LYS A 42 6.81 -9.36 5.32
C LYS A 42 7.80 -9.74 4.22
N GLY A 43 8.29 -8.76 3.47
CA GLY A 43 9.44 -8.94 2.59
C GLY A 43 10.74 -8.90 3.39
N SER A 44 11.75 -8.17 2.90
CA SER A 44 13.04 -8.07 3.61
C SER A 44 13.01 -7.31 4.91
N HIS A 45 11.91 -6.61 5.19
CA HIS A 45 11.69 -5.92 6.44
C HIS A 45 10.33 -6.32 7.00
N ASP A 46 10.32 -7.14 8.06
CA ASP A 46 9.10 -7.54 8.75
C ASP A 46 8.55 -6.37 9.58
N SER A 47 7.38 -5.89 9.17
CA SER A 47 6.70 -4.76 9.80
C SER A 47 6.17 -5.03 11.22
N ASP A 48 6.05 -6.29 11.65
CA ASP A 48 5.76 -6.63 13.05
C ASP A 48 7.00 -6.61 13.93
N ALA A 49 8.19 -6.85 13.35
CA ALA A 49 9.45 -6.91 14.07
C ALA A 49 10.21 -5.57 14.10
N GLN A 50 9.86 -4.63 13.23
CA GLN A 50 10.52 -3.33 13.12
C GLN A 50 9.71 -2.24 13.82
N TYR A 51 10.37 -1.58 14.77
CA TYR A 51 9.77 -0.55 15.60
C TYR A 51 9.13 0.56 14.76
N GLU A 52 9.83 1.06 13.75
CA GLU A 52 9.37 2.16 12.90
C GLU A 52 8.12 1.77 12.11
N CYS A 53 8.12 0.58 11.51
CA CYS A 53 6.97 0.07 10.76
C CYS A 53 5.74 -0.14 11.66
N TYR A 54 5.96 -0.73 12.84
CA TYR A 54 4.89 -0.91 13.83
C TYR A 54 4.35 0.43 14.32
N LYS A 55 5.21 1.42 14.59
CA LYS A 55 4.79 2.76 15.03
C LYS A 55 4.06 3.54 13.95
N LEU A 56 4.45 3.41 12.69
CA LEU A 56 3.66 3.96 11.57
C LEU A 56 2.27 3.36 11.55
N ARG A 57 2.15 2.03 11.74
CA ARG A 57 0.87 1.34 11.81
C ARG A 57 0.03 1.80 13.00
N SER A 58 0.61 1.92 14.19
CA SER A 58 -0.13 2.29 15.40
C SER A 58 -0.51 3.77 15.46
N ASN A 59 0.29 4.66 14.84
CA ASN A 59 0.13 6.12 14.99
C ASN A 59 -0.42 6.82 13.74
N LEU A 60 0.00 6.44 12.53
CA LEU A 60 -0.37 7.17 11.30
C LEU A 60 -1.53 6.54 10.55
N VAL A 61 -1.66 5.22 10.56
CA VAL A 61 -2.81 4.54 9.92
C VAL A 61 -4.14 5.06 10.47
N PRO A 62 -4.34 5.30 11.78
CA PRO A 62 -5.57 5.95 12.26
C PRO A 62 -5.83 7.32 11.63
N MET A 63 -4.78 8.13 11.43
CA MET A 63 -4.89 9.43 10.77
C MET A 63 -5.25 9.27 9.28
N PHE A 64 -4.58 8.35 8.59
CA PHE A 64 -4.86 8.05 7.18
C PHE A 64 -6.31 7.64 6.97
N GLU A 65 -6.83 6.77 7.84
CA GLU A 65 -8.23 6.34 7.82
C GLU A 65 -9.19 7.50 8.10
N LYS A 66 -8.92 8.30 9.15
CA LYS A 66 -9.71 9.48 9.53
C LYS A 66 -9.89 10.48 8.38
N TYR A 67 -8.84 10.71 7.60
CA TYR A 67 -8.87 11.67 6.50
C TYR A 67 -9.15 11.05 5.12
N GLY A 68 -9.40 9.74 5.06
CA GLY A 68 -9.79 9.06 3.82
C GLY A 68 -8.66 8.95 2.81
N VAL A 69 -7.42 8.71 3.26
CA VAL A 69 -6.29 8.37 2.38
C VAL A 69 -6.64 7.12 1.59
N ASP A 70 -6.50 7.20 0.26
CA ASP A 70 -6.89 6.13 -0.63
C ASP A 70 -5.80 5.09 -0.85
N LEU A 71 -4.56 5.59 -0.95
CA LEU A 71 -3.37 4.81 -1.27
C LEU A 71 -2.21 5.28 -0.39
N VAL A 72 -1.50 4.34 0.21
CA VAL A 72 -0.21 4.57 0.84
C VAL A 72 0.86 3.83 0.05
N LEU A 73 1.88 4.57 -0.37
CA LEU A 73 3.05 4.05 -1.06
C LEU A 73 4.25 4.04 -0.13
N ALA A 74 4.95 2.92 -0.11
CA ALA A 74 6.19 2.76 0.65
C ALA A 74 7.24 1.94 -0.10
N GLY A 75 8.46 1.97 0.42
CA GLY A 75 9.59 1.16 -0.04
C GLY A 75 10.15 0.33 1.10
N HIS A 76 11.46 0.50 1.37
CA HIS A 76 12.21 -0.12 2.48
C HIS A 76 12.34 -1.64 2.38
N SER A 77 11.23 -2.37 2.36
CA SER A 77 11.25 -3.80 2.02
C SER A 77 11.51 -3.95 0.52
N HIS A 78 12.57 -4.68 0.17
CA HIS A 78 13.04 -4.85 -1.20
C HIS A 78 12.21 -5.90 -1.97
N SER A 79 10.90 -5.70 -1.99
CA SER A 79 9.87 -6.51 -2.62
C SER A 79 8.78 -5.61 -3.18
N TYR A 80 7.85 -6.22 -3.93
CA TYR A 80 6.54 -5.66 -4.19
C TYR A 80 5.50 -6.35 -3.33
N GLU A 81 4.65 -5.60 -2.65
CA GLU A 81 3.52 -6.14 -1.87
C GLU A 81 2.32 -5.20 -2.03
N ARG A 82 1.15 -5.74 -2.38
CA ARG A 82 -0.10 -5.01 -2.58
C ARG A 82 -1.18 -5.56 -1.66
N SER A 83 -1.75 -4.70 -0.82
CA SER A 83 -2.73 -5.10 0.18
C SER A 83 -4.15 -5.31 -0.38
N HIS A 84 -5.01 -5.87 0.45
CA HIS A 84 -6.45 -5.61 0.37
C HIS A 84 -6.78 -4.16 0.76
N LEU A 85 -8.04 -3.72 0.64
CA LEU A 85 -8.45 -2.48 1.31
C LEU A 85 -8.60 -2.74 2.80
N LEU A 86 -7.85 -2.00 3.61
CA LEU A 86 -7.80 -2.17 5.06
C LEU A 86 -8.42 -0.97 5.76
N SER A 87 -9.17 -1.19 6.84
CA SER A 87 -9.44 -0.16 7.84
C SER A 87 -9.72 -0.79 9.21
N GLY A 88 -9.33 -0.10 10.28
CA GLY A 88 -9.54 -0.50 11.65
C GLY A 88 -8.48 -1.49 12.15
N HIS A 89 -7.27 -1.43 11.59
CA HIS A 89 -6.17 -2.29 12.00
C HIS A 89 -4.90 -1.50 12.32
N PHE A 90 -4.47 -1.58 13.58
CA PHE A 90 -3.36 -0.80 14.11
C PHE A 90 -2.36 -1.66 14.92
N GLY A 91 -2.66 -2.96 15.07
CA GLY A 91 -1.91 -3.91 15.89
C GLY A 91 -1.02 -4.85 15.06
N PRO A 92 -0.52 -5.95 15.66
CA PRO A 92 0.27 -6.98 14.98
C PRO A 92 -0.47 -7.60 13.78
N SER A 93 0.26 -7.96 12.72
CA SER A 93 -0.35 -8.42 11.46
C SER A 93 -1.27 -9.63 11.62
N GLY A 94 -1.02 -10.50 12.59
CA GLY A 94 -1.88 -11.65 12.89
C GLY A 94 -3.35 -11.30 13.14
N GLU A 95 -3.63 -10.10 13.63
CA GLU A 95 -4.99 -9.63 13.90
C GLU A 95 -5.84 -9.47 12.63
N VAL A 96 -5.21 -9.23 11.48
CA VAL A 96 -5.90 -9.18 10.17
C VAL A 96 -6.58 -10.52 9.87
N ARG A 97 -6.01 -11.65 10.28
CA ARG A 97 -6.61 -12.99 10.07
C ARG A 97 -7.80 -13.23 11.01
N SER A 98 -7.70 -12.80 12.25
CA SER A 98 -8.71 -13.05 13.27
C SER A 98 -9.85 -12.02 13.26
N ASN A 99 -9.68 -10.87 12.60
CA ASN A 99 -10.69 -9.82 12.50
C ASN A 99 -11.14 -9.61 11.03
N PRO A 100 -12.21 -10.27 10.58
CA PRO A 100 -12.68 -10.13 9.20
C PRO A 100 -13.14 -8.71 8.86
N GLY A 101 -13.46 -7.88 9.86
CA GLY A 101 -13.89 -6.50 9.67
C GLY A 101 -12.78 -5.54 9.22
N VAL A 102 -11.51 -5.97 9.31
CA VAL A 102 -10.35 -5.18 8.85
C VAL A 102 -10.33 -5.06 7.33
N VAL A 103 -10.61 -6.16 6.63
CA VAL A 103 -10.56 -6.20 5.17
C VAL A 103 -11.90 -5.72 4.61
N LYS A 104 -11.93 -4.47 4.12
CA LYS A 104 -13.14 -3.82 3.60
C LYS A 104 -13.50 -4.30 2.19
N ALA A 105 -12.50 -4.60 1.37
CA ALA A 105 -12.70 -5.19 0.06
C ALA A 105 -11.54 -6.11 -0.31
N ARG A 106 -11.87 -7.22 -0.98
CA ARG A 106 -10.91 -8.15 -1.59
C ARG A 106 -11.00 -8.03 -3.10
N TRP A 107 -9.89 -8.34 -3.74
CA TRP A 107 -9.79 -8.33 -5.18
C TRP A 107 -10.73 -9.39 -5.77
N SER A 108 -11.47 -9.00 -6.82
CA SER A 108 -12.22 -9.91 -7.67
C SER A 108 -11.62 -9.88 -9.08
N LYS A 109 -11.42 -11.05 -9.69
CA LYS A 109 -10.92 -11.12 -11.06
C LYS A 109 -12.05 -10.83 -12.04
N GLY A 110 -11.90 -9.80 -12.86
CA GLY A 110 -12.85 -9.47 -13.92
C GLY A 110 -12.78 -10.44 -15.10
N GLU A 111 -13.68 -10.29 -16.07
CA GLU A 111 -13.67 -11.05 -17.34
C GLU A 111 -12.42 -10.78 -18.16
N ASP A 112 -11.85 -9.58 -18.03
CA ASP A 112 -10.56 -9.15 -18.60
C ASP A 112 -9.35 -9.82 -17.92
N GLY A 113 -9.57 -10.58 -16.84
CA GLY A 113 -8.53 -11.20 -16.05
C GLY A 113 -7.82 -10.26 -15.07
N VAL A 114 -8.23 -8.99 -14.98
CA VAL A 114 -7.61 -7.98 -14.10
C VAL A 114 -8.24 -8.04 -12.72
N GLU A 115 -7.40 -8.02 -11.68
CA GLU A 115 -7.87 -7.92 -10.31
C GLU A 115 -8.50 -6.54 -10.07
N THR A 116 -9.73 -6.50 -9.58
CA THR A 116 -10.46 -5.25 -9.29
C THR A 116 -10.83 -5.14 -7.81
N LEU A 117 -10.61 -3.96 -7.22
CA LEU A 117 -11.21 -3.54 -5.96
C LEU A 117 -12.24 -2.45 -6.21
N VAL A 118 -13.32 -2.48 -5.45
CA VAL A 118 -14.31 -1.40 -5.45
C VAL A 118 -14.38 -0.79 -4.05
N LYS A 119 -14.14 0.51 -3.99
CA LYS A 119 -14.34 1.35 -2.80
C LYS A 119 -15.84 1.69 -2.71
N THR A 120 -16.54 1.07 -1.75
CA THR A 120 -18.01 1.13 -1.63
C THR A 120 -18.52 2.15 -0.60
N GLY A 121 -17.64 2.94 0.02
CA GLY A 121 -18.00 3.97 0.99
C GLY A 121 -17.02 5.16 1.00
N GLU A 122 -17.21 6.08 1.95
CA GLU A 122 -16.30 7.22 2.18
C GLU A 122 -15.53 7.06 3.50
N GLY A 123 -14.33 7.65 3.58
CA GLY A 123 -13.50 7.62 4.79
C GLY A 123 -13.11 6.21 5.22
N GLU A 124 -13.17 5.95 6.53
CA GLU A 124 -12.86 4.66 7.18
C GLU A 124 -13.63 3.48 6.53
N ASN A 125 -14.84 3.72 6.03
CA ASN A 125 -15.67 2.67 5.42
C ASN A 125 -15.21 2.23 4.02
N SER A 126 -14.33 3.00 3.39
CA SER A 126 -13.79 2.71 2.06
C SER A 126 -12.52 1.83 2.10
N GLY A 127 -11.80 1.87 3.23
CA GLY A 127 -10.49 1.28 3.39
C GLY A 127 -9.37 1.95 2.56
N THR A 128 -8.13 1.71 2.96
CA THR A 128 -6.92 2.23 2.32
C THR A 128 -6.15 1.08 1.67
N LEU A 129 -5.63 1.32 0.46
CA LEU A 129 -4.71 0.41 -0.22
C LEU A 129 -3.27 0.73 0.22
N TYR A 130 -2.48 -0.30 0.53
CA TYR A 130 -1.06 -0.16 0.86
C TYR A 130 -0.24 -0.90 -0.20
N ILE A 131 0.73 -0.22 -0.78
CA ILE A 131 1.68 -0.80 -1.71
C ILE A 131 3.10 -0.57 -1.22
N VAL A 132 3.84 -1.66 -1.13
CA VAL A 132 5.30 -1.67 -1.01
C VAL A 132 5.86 -1.82 -2.41
N SER A 133 6.69 -0.87 -2.83
CA SER A 133 7.39 -0.86 -4.11
C SER A 133 8.88 -0.58 -3.87
N GLY A 134 9.54 -1.46 -3.11
CA GLY A 134 10.95 -1.31 -2.75
C GLY A 134 11.92 -2.13 -3.60
N GLY A 135 11.42 -2.90 -4.57
CA GLY A 135 12.21 -3.77 -5.45
C GLY A 135 12.97 -3.08 -6.59
N GLY A 136 13.12 -1.75 -6.60
CA GLY A 136 13.63 -1.01 -7.76
C GLY A 136 15.08 -1.31 -8.16
N ALA A 137 15.92 -1.79 -7.25
CA ALA A 137 17.34 -2.07 -7.52
C ALA A 137 17.87 -3.29 -6.78
N ILE A 138 17.41 -3.52 -5.55
CA ILE A 138 17.83 -4.65 -4.72
C ILE A 138 16.68 -5.66 -4.68
N ARG A 139 17.03 -6.95 -4.73
CA ARG A 139 16.09 -8.04 -4.44
C ARG A 139 16.29 -8.43 -2.99
N GLY A 140 15.27 -8.21 -2.16
CA GLY A 140 15.22 -8.74 -0.81
C GLY A 140 14.37 -9.98 -0.76
N GLY A 141 14.50 -10.72 0.33
CA GLY A 141 13.68 -11.90 0.61
C GLY A 141 12.92 -11.73 1.91
N GLY A 142 11.89 -12.54 2.09
CA GLY A 142 11.08 -12.64 3.29
C GLY A 142 10.01 -13.70 3.03
N PRO A 143 9.20 -14.06 4.03
CA PRO A 143 8.09 -14.97 3.81
C PRO A 143 7.10 -14.48 2.75
N LEU A 144 6.96 -13.15 2.60
CA LEU A 144 5.99 -12.48 1.71
C LEU A 144 4.53 -12.93 1.96
N ASP A 145 4.26 -13.43 3.16
CA ASP A 145 2.98 -14.02 3.58
C ASP A 145 2.20 -13.11 4.55
N HIS A 146 2.47 -11.80 4.49
CA HIS A 146 1.81 -10.81 5.35
C HIS A 146 0.29 -10.91 5.14
N PRO A 147 -0.52 -11.13 6.18
CA PRO A 147 -1.95 -11.45 6.05
C PRO A 147 -2.82 -10.32 5.47
N ALA A 148 -2.31 -9.09 5.47
CA ALA A 148 -2.96 -7.98 4.80
C ALA A 148 -2.72 -7.93 3.28
N MET A 149 -1.74 -8.68 2.77
CA MET A 149 -1.33 -8.65 1.37
C MET A 149 -2.18 -9.58 0.52
N ALA A 150 -2.68 -9.03 -0.59
CA ALA A 150 -3.37 -9.79 -1.61
C ALA A 150 -2.38 -10.39 -2.62
N PHE A 151 -1.31 -9.65 -2.90
CA PHE A 151 -0.28 -10.06 -3.84
C PHE A 151 1.08 -9.60 -3.34
N SER A 152 2.09 -10.47 -3.45
CA SER A 152 3.46 -10.19 -3.06
C SER A 152 4.42 -10.82 -4.05
N HIS A 153 5.48 -10.11 -4.42
CA HIS A 153 6.46 -10.58 -5.39
C HIS A 153 7.88 -10.09 -5.08
N LYS A 154 8.86 -10.97 -5.30
CA LYS A 154 10.27 -10.73 -4.94
C LYS A 154 11.13 -10.13 -6.07
N ASN A 155 10.59 -10.02 -7.29
CA ASN A 155 11.40 -9.57 -8.42
C ASN A 155 11.63 -8.06 -8.38
N ARG A 156 12.66 -7.64 -9.11
CA ARG A 156 12.86 -6.22 -9.36
C ARG A 156 11.77 -5.69 -10.26
N GLY A 157 11.43 -4.43 -10.01
CA GLY A 157 10.47 -3.72 -10.83
C GLY A 157 10.17 -2.34 -10.29
N SER A 158 9.31 -1.66 -11.03
CA SER A 158 8.72 -0.37 -10.68
C SER A 158 7.20 -0.49 -10.72
N THR A 159 6.54 0.28 -9.88
CA THR A 159 5.08 0.39 -9.91
C THR A 159 4.68 1.57 -10.77
N LEU A 160 3.83 1.33 -11.77
CA LEU A 160 3.16 2.38 -12.52
C LEU A 160 1.74 2.54 -11.98
N LEU A 161 1.35 3.79 -11.75
CA LEU A 161 0.01 4.18 -11.31
C LEU A 161 -0.58 5.12 -12.35
N GLU A 162 -1.76 4.79 -12.85
CA GLU A 162 -2.55 5.66 -13.73
C GLU A 162 -3.86 5.99 -13.05
N PHE A 163 -4.13 7.29 -12.90
CA PHE A 163 -5.36 7.79 -12.31
C PHE A 163 -6.24 8.36 -13.42
N ASP A 164 -7.40 7.77 -13.66
CA ASP A 164 -8.44 8.30 -14.53
C ASP A 164 -9.76 8.41 -13.76
N LYS A 165 -10.07 9.63 -13.29
CA LYS A 165 -11.30 9.92 -12.53
C LYS A 165 -11.53 8.93 -11.39
N ASP A 166 -12.49 8.03 -11.52
CA ASP A 166 -12.87 7.03 -10.52
C ASP A 166 -12.04 5.74 -10.59
N GLU A 167 -11.14 5.58 -11.56
CA GLU A 167 -10.25 4.44 -11.68
C GLU A 167 -8.80 4.79 -11.33
N LEU A 168 -8.17 3.94 -10.53
CA LEU A 168 -6.72 3.85 -10.39
C LEU A 168 -6.29 2.50 -10.95
N ARG A 169 -5.49 2.51 -12.02
CA ARG A 169 -4.86 1.31 -12.58
C ARG A 169 -3.42 1.19 -12.12
N ILE A 170 -3.02 -0.02 -11.78
CA ILE A 170 -1.78 -0.34 -11.08
C ILE A 170 -1.08 -1.45 -11.85
N TRP A 171 0.19 -1.25 -12.17
CA TRP A 171 1.04 -2.29 -12.74
C TRP A 171 2.31 -2.43 -11.94
N LEU A 172 2.72 -3.67 -11.67
CA LEU A 172 4.12 -3.99 -11.40
C LEU A 172 4.81 -4.30 -12.72
N LEU A 173 5.64 -3.36 -13.16
CA LEU A 173 6.53 -3.51 -14.31
C LEU A 173 7.84 -4.08 -13.81
N GLY A 174 8.23 -5.28 -14.23
CA GLY A 174 9.47 -5.88 -13.77
C GLY A 174 10.25 -6.59 -14.85
N GLU A 175 11.41 -7.10 -14.44
CA GLU A 175 12.29 -7.86 -15.32
C GLU A 175 11.83 -9.32 -15.36
N HIS A 176 11.67 -9.86 -16.56
CA HIS A 176 11.63 -11.30 -16.76
C HIS A 176 13.04 -11.85 -16.60
N ARG A 177 13.30 -12.68 -15.58
CA ARG A 177 14.49 -13.55 -15.57
C ARG A 177 14.14 -14.90 -14.95
N ASP A 178 14.00 -15.89 -15.84
CA ASP A 178 14.62 -17.19 -15.60
C ASP A 178 16.12 -16.93 -15.41
N ASP A 179 16.71 -17.65 -14.49
CA ASP A 179 18.07 -17.53 -13.95
C ASP A 179 19.23 -17.81 -14.94
N LYS A 180 18.99 -17.67 -16.24
CA LYS A 180 19.98 -17.96 -17.30
C LYS A 180 20.08 -16.81 -18.28
N ASP A 181 21.17 -16.05 -18.16
CA ASP A 181 21.82 -15.26 -19.21
C ASP A 181 20.97 -14.83 -20.42
N ASP A 182 19.95 -14.01 -20.18
CA ASP A 182 19.39 -13.20 -21.24
C ASP A 182 19.27 -11.73 -20.80
N TYR A 183 19.99 -10.86 -21.51
CA TYR A 183 19.94 -9.41 -21.38
C TYR A 183 18.94 -8.80 -22.38
N ALA A 184 18.01 -9.60 -22.89
CA ALA A 184 16.85 -9.11 -23.62
C ALA A 184 15.82 -8.53 -22.62
N GLY A 185 16.01 -7.26 -22.27
CA GLY A 185 15.15 -6.49 -21.38
C GLY A 185 13.74 -6.30 -21.93
N TYR A 186 12.86 -7.27 -21.70
CA TYR A 186 11.42 -7.07 -21.81
C TYR A 186 10.87 -6.75 -20.42
N THR A 187 10.26 -5.57 -20.31
CA THR A 187 9.38 -5.26 -19.18
C THR A 187 8.19 -6.21 -19.25
N VAL A 188 8.02 -7.03 -18.24
CA VAL A 188 6.83 -7.86 -18.07
C VAL A 188 5.92 -7.26 -17.03
N ILE A 189 4.62 -7.37 -17.26
CA ILE A 189 3.60 -7.07 -16.27
C ILE A 189 3.57 -8.27 -15.31
N LEU A 190 4.10 -8.07 -14.11
CA LEU A 190 4.14 -9.08 -13.05
C LEU A 190 2.90 -9.05 -12.18
N ASP A 191 2.24 -7.89 -12.15
CA ASP A 191 0.97 -7.66 -11.47
C ASP A 191 0.19 -6.58 -12.23
N GLU A 192 -1.12 -6.75 -12.30
CA GLU A 192 -2.05 -5.78 -12.86
C GLU A 192 -3.34 -5.75 -12.05
N ALA A 193 -3.72 -4.56 -11.59
CA ALA A 193 -4.88 -4.39 -10.74
C ALA A 193 -5.54 -3.02 -10.96
N LYS A 194 -6.83 -2.90 -10.66
CA LYS A 194 -7.57 -1.64 -10.71
C LYS A 194 -8.42 -1.38 -9.47
N VAL A 195 -8.43 -0.15 -8.99
CA VAL A 195 -9.26 0.31 -7.87
C VAL A 195 -10.30 1.28 -8.41
N ILE A 196 -11.58 0.97 -8.20
CA ILE A 196 -12.70 1.82 -8.58
C ILE A 196 -13.20 2.57 -7.33
N LYS A 197 -13.10 3.89 -7.35
CA LYS A 197 -13.60 4.81 -6.32
C LYS A 197 -14.80 5.58 -6.82
N LYS A 198 -15.98 5.02 -6.56
CA LYS A 198 -17.25 5.71 -6.81
C LYS A 198 -17.43 6.80 -5.76
N LYS A 199 -17.55 8.07 -6.17
CA LYS A 199 -18.03 9.11 -5.25
C LYS A 199 -19.46 8.75 -4.81
N ALA A 200 -19.77 8.95 -3.53
CA ALA A 200 -21.16 8.86 -3.08
C ALA A 200 -21.98 9.88 -3.88
N ARG A 201 -23.15 9.46 -4.37
CA ARG A 201 -24.10 10.35 -5.02
C ARG A 201 -24.88 11.15 -3.99
#